data_AF-A0A2I0P3G6-F1
#
_entry.id   AF-A0A2I0P3G6-F1
#
_cell.length_a   1.000
_cell.length_b   1.000
_cell.length_c   1.000
_cell.angle_alpha   90.00
_cell.angle_beta   90.00
_cell.angle_gamma   90.00
#
_symmetry.space_group_name_H-M   'P 1'
#
loop_
_entity.id
_entity.type
_entity.pdbx_description
1 polymer ?
#
loop_
_entity_poly.entity_id
_entity_poly.type
_entity_poly.pdbx_seq_one_letter_code
_entity_poly.pdbx_strand_id
1 'polypeptide(L)'
;MAEIQGFSTPGRVVTISNPYTEISMNRALELELQGNYEEALETFDQVLKIDPNEARAYHAMGDIYDLMGRYNDAVFCYDSALECDPFNADTLFNKGVTLGKMGRQKESDECISQGVSLAI
;
A
#
# COMPACT_ATOMS: atom_id res chain seq x y z
N MET A 1 -5.14 15.53 -28.43
CA MET A 1 -3.68 15.79 -28.55
C MET A 1 -3.29 16.61 -27.32
N ALA A 2 -2.99 15.94 -26.20
CA ALA A 2 -2.52 16.64 -25.00
C ALA A 2 -1.00 16.48 -24.96
N GLU A 3 -0.29 17.59 -25.19
CA GLU A 3 1.16 17.68 -25.06
C GLU A 3 1.50 17.82 -23.57
N ILE A 4 2.10 16.78 -22.99
CA ILE A 4 2.80 16.88 -21.70
C ILE A 4 4.23 17.29 -21.98
N GLN A 5 4.54 18.59 -21.83
CA GLN A 5 5.93 19.05 -21.85
C GLN A 5 6.60 18.66 -20.53
N GLY A 6 7.45 17.65 -20.60
CA GLY A 6 8.36 17.26 -19.54
C GLY A 6 9.51 18.26 -19.42
N PHE A 7 9.54 19.01 -18.31
CA PHE A 7 10.76 19.64 -17.82
C PHE A 7 11.17 18.92 -16.53
N SER A 8 12.09 17.97 -16.67
CA SER A 8 12.80 17.38 -15.54
C SER A 8 14.12 18.12 -15.35
N THR A 9 14.29 18.81 -14.23
CA THR A 9 15.60 19.26 -13.76
C THR A 9 16.28 18.12 -13.00
N PRO A 10 17.57 17.83 -13.26
CA PRO A 10 18.26 16.73 -12.59
C PRO A 10 18.59 17.13 -11.15
N GLY A 11 18.06 16.39 -10.17
CA GLY A 11 18.49 16.49 -8.77
C GLY A 11 17.39 16.71 -7.73
N ARG A 12 16.12 16.80 -8.13
CA ARG A 12 14.99 16.81 -7.19
C ARG A 12 13.99 15.77 -7.67
N VAL A 13 13.85 14.68 -6.92
CA VAL A 13 12.75 13.73 -7.11
C VAL A 13 11.49 14.46 -6.64
N VAL A 14 11.02 15.39 -7.45
CA VAL A 14 9.67 15.93 -7.31
C VAL A 14 8.81 14.79 -7.83
N THR A 15 8.24 14.01 -6.92
CA THR A 15 7.10 13.15 -7.23
C THR A 15 6.09 14.04 -7.92
N ILE A 16 6.01 13.93 -9.24
CA ILE A 16 4.92 14.52 -9.99
C ILE A 16 3.74 13.66 -9.58
N SER A 17 3.01 14.07 -8.53
CA SER A 17 1.71 13.46 -8.19
C SER A 17 0.88 13.53 -9.46
N ASN A 18 0.86 12.42 -10.19
CA ASN A 18 0.18 12.35 -11.45
C ASN A 18 -1.31 12.32 -11.09
N PRO A 19 -2.12 13.31 -11.52
CA PRO A 19 -3.52 13.39 -11.13
C PRO A 19 -4.32 12.15 -11.58
N TYR A 20 -3.82 11.41 -12.59
CA TYR A 20 -4.37 10.11 -12.95
C TYR A 20 -4.21 9.07 -11.83
N THR A 21 -3.08 9.08 -11.12
CA THR A 21 -2.79 8.18 -10.00
C THR A 21 -3.75 8.43 -8.84
N GLU A 22 -4.02 9.70 -8.51
CA GLU A 22 -4.94 10.08 -7.43
C GLU A 22 -6.40 9.70 -7.73
N ILE A 23 -6.86 9.94 -8.97
CA ILE A 23 -8.20 9.52 -9.41
C ILE A 23 -8.34 7.99 -9.38
N SER A 24 -7.33 7.27 -9.87
CA SER A 24 -7.32 5.80 -9.84
C SER A 24 -7.26 5.25 -8.41
N MET A 25 -6.52 5.89 -7.50
CA MET A 25 -6.49 5.54 -6.08
C MET A 25 -7.87 5.69 -5.44
N ASN A 26 -8.55 6.83 -5.67
CA ASN A 26 -9.90 7.05 -5.14
C ASN A 26 -10.90 6.02 -5.68
N ARG A 27 -10.79 5.67 -6.97
CA ARG A 27 -11.61 4.62 -7.57
C ARG A 27 -11.35 3.25 -6.95
N ALA A 28 -10.10 2.88 -6.72
CA ALA A 28 -9.74 1.61 -6.13
C ALA A 28 -10.30 1.48 -4.70
N LEU A 29 -10.19 2.54 -3.90
CA LEU A 29 -10.78 2.62 -2.57
C LEU A 29 -12.31 2.53 -2.59
N GLU A 30 -12.97 3.15 -3.58
CA GLU A 30 -14.42 3.03 -3.73
C GLU A 30 -14.84 1.59 -4.07
N LEU A 31 -14.09 0.91 -4.95
CA LEU A 31 -14.33 -0.49 -5.30
C LEU A 31 -14.15 -1.41 -4.09
N GLU A 32 -13.13 -1.17 -3.26
CA GLU A 32 -12.93 -1.86 -1.99
C GLU A 32 -14.16 -1.71 -1.07
N LEU A 33 -14.65 -0.47 -0.88
CA LEU A 33 -15.82 -0.19 -0.06
C LEU A 33 -17.10 -0.87 -0.59
N GLN A 34 -17.19 -1.09 -1.90
CA GLN A 34 -18.28 -1.82 -2.54
C GLN A 34 -18.12 -3.35 -2.45
N GLY A 35 -16.98 -3.85 -1.97
CA GLY A 35 -16.65 -5.26 -1.90
C GLY A 35 -16.17 -5.86 -3.23
N ASN A 36 -15.89 -5.03 -4.24
CA ASN A 36 -15.36 -5.46 -5.54
C ASN A 36 -13.84 -5.59 -5.46
N TYR A 37 -13.37 -6.53 -4.64
CA TYR A 37 -11.97 -6.67 -4.26
C TYR A 37 -11.04 -6.94 -5.44
N GLU A 38 -11.42 -7.81 -6.37
CA GLU A 38 -10.59 -8.12 -7.54
C GLU A 38 -10.39 -6.90 -8.45
N GLU A 39 -11.45 -6.12 -8.72
CA GLU A 39 -11.35 -4.89 -9.51
C GLU A 39 -10.54 -3.80 -8.78
N ALA A 40 -10.66 -3.72 -7.45
CA ALA A 40 -9.86 -2.80 -6.64
C ALA A 40 -8.36 -3.15 -6.76
N LEU A 41 -8.00 -4.43 -6.62
CA LEU A 41 -6.62 -4.91 -6.78
C LEU A 41 -6.07 -4.64 -8.18
N GLU A 42 -6.85 -4.87 -9.24
CA GLU A 42 -6.45 -4.54 -10.61
C GLU A 42 -6.21 -3.04 -10.79
N THR A 43 -7.03 -2.20 -10.15
CA THR A 43 -6.88 -0.74 -10.20
C THR A 43 -5.62 -0.29 -9.45
N PHE A 44 -5.33 -0.88 -8.29
CA PHE A 44 -4.08 -0.62 -7.56
C PHE A 44 -2.84 -1.09 -8.33
N ASP A 45 -2.90 -2.22 -9.03
CA ASP A 45 -1.79 -2.66 -9.89
C ASP A 45 -1.52 -1.67 -11.03
N GLN A 46 -2.57 -1.05 -11.59
CA GLN A 46 -2.41 0.04 -12.58
C GLN A 46 -1.77 1.29 -11.96
N VAL A 47 -2.13 1.65 -10.73
CA VAL A 47 -1.48 2.74 -9.97
C VAL A 47 0.01 2.44 -9.81
N LEU A 48 0.36 1.24 -9.36
CA LEU A 48 1.75 0.83 -9.11
C LEU A 48 2.59 0.73 -10.40
N LYS A 49 1.97 0.46 -11.55
CA LYS A 49 2.65 0.54 -12.86
C LYS A 49 3.05 1.97 -13.23
N ILE A 50 2.35 2.97 -12.70
CA ILE A 50 2.63 4.40 -12.92
C ILE A 50 3.62 4.90 -11.87
N ASP A 51 3.36 4.59 -10.60
CA ASP A 51 4.22 4.91 -9.47
C ASP A 51 4.50 3.67 -8.61
N PRO A 52 5.63 2.99 -8.85
CA PRO A 52 6.00 1.80 -8.09
C PRO A 52 6.30 2.04 -6.61
N ASN A 53 6.43 3.30 -6.18
CA ASN A 53 6.74 3.64 -4.78
C ASN A 53 5.51 4.16 -4.02
N GLU A 54 4.30 3.97 -4.54
CA GLU A 54 3.06 4.39 -3.87
C GLU A 54 2.72 3.45 -2.70
N ALA A 55 3.27 3.77 -1.53
CA ALA A 55 3.09 2.99 -0.30
C ALA A 55 1.61 2.77 0.06
N ARG A 56 0.74 3.75 -0.22
CA ARG A 56 -0.70 3.64 0.10
C ARG A 56 -1.40 2.58 -0.75
N ALA A 57 -0.99 2.40 -1.99
CA ALA A 57 -1.56 1.38 -2.87
C ALA A 57 -1.21 -0.01 -2.35
N TYR A 58 0.07 -0.24 -1.99
CA TYR A 58 0.48 -1.49 -1.36
C TYR A 58 -0.24 -1.76 -0.03
N HIS A 59 -0.40 -0.74 0.82
CA HIS A 59 -1.16 -0.88 2.07
C HIS A 59 -2.61 -1.33 1.82
N ALA A 60 -3.33 -0.64 0.93
CA ALA A 60 -4.72 -0.97 0.61
C ALA A 60 -4.86 -2.35 -0.04
N MET A 61 -3.93 -2.75 -0.91
CA MET A 61 -3.88 -4.13 -1.42
C MET A 61 -3.69 -5.15 -0.30
N GLY A 62 -2.85 -4.82 0.70
CA GLY A 62 -2.66 -5.62 1.90
C GLY A 62 -3.95 -5.83 2.69
N ASP A 63 -4.69 -4.75 2.93
CA ASP A 63 -5.99 -4.79 3.62
C ASP A 63 -6.99 -5.68 2.86
N ILE A 64 -7.08 -5.52 1.54
CA ILE A 64 -7.96 -6.34 0.69
C ILE A 64 -7.58 -7.82 0.75
N TYR A 65 -6.30 -8.17 0.63
CA TYR A 65 -5.86 -9.57 0.72
C TYR A 65 -6.12 -10.16 2.11
N ASP A 66 -5.97 -9.38 3.18
CA ASP A 66 -6.29 -9.82 4.53
C ASP A 66 -7.79 -10.10 4.69
N LEU A 67 -8.66 -9.24 4.15
CA LEU A 67 -10.12 -9.45 4.10
C LEU A 67 -10.50 -10.70 3.30
N MET A 68 -9.79 -10.99 2.22
CA MET A 68 -9.97 -12.21 1.41
C MET A 68 -9.39 -13.48 2.07
N GLY A 69 -8.74 -13.37 3.24
CA GLY A 69 -8.07 -14.49 3.92
C GLY A 69 -6.76 -14.94 3.25
N ARG A 70 -6.24 -14.15 2.30
CA ARG A 70 -5.00 -14.40 1.57
C ARG A 70 -3.81 -13.78 2.32
N TYR A 71 -3.56 -14.28 3.54
CA TYR A 71 -2.64 -13.63 4.48
C TYR A 71 -1.19 -13.52 3.99
N ASN A 72 -0.69 -14.47 3.20
CA ASN A 72 0.66 -14.36 2.63
C ASN A 72 0.79 -13.18 1.65
N ASP A 73 -0.23 -12.98 0.80
CA ASP A 73 -0.24 -11.89 -0.17
C ASP A 73 -0.41 -10.54 0.56
N ALA A 74 -1.21 -10.52 1.62
CA ALA A 74 -1.36 -9.35 2.49
C ALA A 74 -0.02 -8.94 3.13
N VAL A 75 0.69 -9.88 3.75
CA VAL A 75 2.02 -9.61 4.34
C VAL A 75 3.01 -9.11 3.29
N PHE A 76 3.03 -9.70 2.10
CA PHE A 76 3.89 -9.24 1.01
C PHE A 76 3.58 -7.79 0.60
N CYS A 77 2.30 -7.43 0.53
CA CYS A 77 1.90 -6.06 0.22
C CYS A 77 2.29 -5.09 1.34
N TYR A 78 2.07 -5.46 2.62
CA TYR A 78 2.53 -4.62 3.73
C TYR A 78 4.05 -4.47 3.78
N ASP A 79 4.81 -5.53 3.47
CA ASP A 79 6.27 -5.44 3.33
C ASP A 79 6.66 -4.45 2.24
N SER A 80 6.02 -4.51 1.07
CA SER A 80 6.26 -3.58 -0.04
C SER A 80 5.89 -2.13 0.34
N ALA A 81 4.80 -1.94 1.09
CA ALA A 81 4.41 -0.64 1.62
C ALA A 81 5.46 -0.09 2.59
N LEU A 82 6.02 -0.93 3.48
CA LEU A 82 7.06 -0.56 4.43
C LEU A 82 8.44 -0.35 3.80
N GLU A 83 8.72 -0.98 2.64
CA GLU A 83 9.90 -0.65 1.85
C GLU A 83 9.82 0.79 1.29
N CYS A 84 8.61 1.25 0.94
CA CYS A 84 8.35 2.60 0.44
C CYS A 84 8.25 3.64 1.56
N ASP A 85 7.56 3.29 2.66
CA ASP A 85 7.38 4.13 3.87
C ASP A 85 7.64 3.30 5.14
N PRO A 86 8.91 3.20 5.59
CA PRO A 86 9.29 2.36 6.73
C PRO A 86 8.70 2.80 8.07
N PHE A 87 8.14 4.01 8.16
CA PHE A 87 7.66 4.60 9.40
C PHE A 87 6.13 4.59 9.51
N ASN A 88 5.45 3.88 8.61
CA ASN A 88 4.01 3.75 8.63
C ASN A 88 3.53 2.82 9.76
N ALA A 89 3.17 3.40 10.89
CA ALA A 89 2.73 2.67 12.08
C ALA A 89 1.47 1.82 11.83
N ASP A 90 0.53 2.31 11.02
CA ASP A 90 -0.70 1.59 10.67
C ASP A 90 -0.38 0.33 9.87
N THR A 91 0.53 0.45 8.89
CA THR A 91 0.99 -0.69 8.08
C THR A 91 1.68 -1.76 8.94
N LEU A 92 2.54 -1.35 9.87
CA LEU A 92 3.19 -2.26 10.82
C LEU A 92 2.17 -2.97 11.71
N PHE A 93 1.15 -2.24 12.18
CA PHE A 93 0.09 -2.81 12.99
C PHE A 93 -0.73 -3.83 12.19
N ASN A 94 -1.18 -3.50 10.99
CA ASN A 94 -1.96 -4.40 10.14
C ASN A 94 -1.15 -5.64 9.75
N LYS A 95 0.12 -5.49 9.36
CA LYS A 95 1.03 -6.62 9.14
C LYS A 95 1.14 -7.51 10.37
N GLY A 96 1.33 -6.91 11.55
CA GLY A 96 1.39 -7.62 12.82
C GLY A 96 0.13 -8.44 13.10
N VAL A 97 -1.05 -7.84 12.90
CA VAL A 97 -2.35 -8.53 13.05
C VAL A 97 -2.46 -9.71 12.08
N THR A 98 -2.13 -9.51 10.80
CA THR A 98 -2.16 -10.57 9.78
C THR A 98 -1.20 -11.72 10.11
N LEU A 99 0.02 -11.41 10.58
CA LEU A 99 0.97 -12.43 11.05
C LEU A 99 0.43 -13.23 12.25
N GLY A 100 -0.29 -12.57 13.16
CA GLY A 100 -1.00 -13.22 14.26
C GLY A 100 -2.07 -14.20 13.76
N LYS A 101 -2.87 -13.82 12.75
CA LYS A 101 -3.85 -14.71 12.09
C LYS A 101 -3.19 -15.95 11.46
N MET A 102 -1.95 -15.83 11.00
CA MET A 102 -1.14 -16.94 10.47
C MET A 102 -0.48 -17.81 11.56
N GLY A 103 -0.61 -17.46 12.85
CA GLY A 103 0.07 -18.14 13.95
C GLY A 103 1.55 -17.77 14.11
N ARG A 104 2.03 -16.75 13.40
CA ARG A 104 3.43 -16.26 13.45
C ARG A 104 3.60 -15.25 14.59
N GLN A 105 3.37 -15.70 15.82
CA GLN A 105 3.24 -14.82 16.99
C GLN A 105 4.47 -13.93 17.24
N LYS A 106 5.68 -14.48 17.11
CA LYS A 106 6.91 -13.70 17.34
C LYS A 106 7.03 -12.49 16.41
N GLU A 107 6.77 -12.71 15.12
CA GLU A 107 6.88 -11.68 14.09
C GLU A 107 5.75 -10.65 14.22
N SER A 108 4.58 -11.10 14.68
CA SER A 108 3.46 -10.22 15.05
C SER A 108 3.85 -9.25 16.17
N ASP A 109 4.40 -9.79 17.28
CA ASP A 109 4.81 -8.99 18.43
C ASP A 109 5.91 -7.98 18.06
N GLU A 110 6.86 -8.39 17.21
CA GLU A 110 7.90 -7.51 16.67
C GLU A 110 7.31 -6.35 15.85
N CYS A 111 6.41 -6.64 14.90
CA CYS A 111 5.77 -5.62 14.07
C CYS A 111 4.95 -4.64 14.92
N ILE A 112 4.16 -5.15 15.87
CA ILE A 112 3.33 -4.31 16.76
C ILE A 112 4.24 -3.44 17.65
N SER A 113 5.32 -4.00 18.21
CA SER A 113 6.26 -3.23 19.03
C SER A 113 6.92 -2.10 18.24
N GLN A 114 7.28 -2.35 16.98
CA GLN A 114 7.82 -1.33 16.08
C GLN A 114 6.78 -0.24 15.79
N GLY A 115 5.55 -0.64 15.43
CA GLY A 115 4.46 0.31 15.14
C GLY A 115 4.13 1.21 16.34
N VAL A 116 4.05 0.64 17.55
CA VAL A 116 3.85 1.41 18.78
C VAL A 116 4.99 2.39 19.01
N SER A 117 6.24 1.97 18.82
CA SER A 117 7.41 2.85 19.01
C SER A 117 7.42 4.07 18.08
N LEU A 118 6.73 4.01 16.94
CA LEU A 118 6.65 5.10 15.98
C LEU A 118 5.48 6.06 16.25
N ALA A 119 4.53 5.67 17.10
CA ALA A 119 3.31 6.44 17.40
C ALA A 119 3.41 7.32 18.67
N ILE A 120 4.56 7.30 19.37
CA ILE A 120 4.85 8.03 20.63
C ILE A 120 6.01 9.00 20.45
#